data_AF-A0A1N6JIU2-F1
#
_entry.id   AF-A0A1N6JIU2-F1
#
_cell.length_a   1.000
_cell.length_b   1.000
_cell.length_c   1.000
_cell.angle_alpha   90.00
_cell.angle_beta   90.00
_cell.angle_gamma   90.00
#
_symmetry.space_group_name_H-M   'P 1'
#
loop_
_entity.id
_entity.type
_entity.pdbx_description
1 polymer ?
#
loop_
_entity_poly.entity_id
_entity_poly.type
_entity_poly.pdbx_seq_one_letter_code
_entity_poly.pdbx_strand_id
1 'polypeptide(L)'
;MKKKPVPIESTNANSTAAKPIVVGNFRAPAATPTQQGSQGIRFDFNDGCRIALPEGDWQVRLSDALTNNTLYETQIKAGVVASSKKYYVPFEIQIRSGDTEVLRHRFDCSDQNVLIQFPVGTLGDLIAWFPYAVKFGEQHLCRLTCAMGAPVIALFKQLYPSITFVTPDEIQPDDYYATYNIGLYFDDEQNVRQPSDFRLVGLHRTAGYILGVDPDETPPHIDLPDDTRPIPEKYVCIAAQSTTQCKYWNNPSGWRELVQFLKDHGYRVICVDQKATHGTGMVWNHIPYGAEDQTGDRPLAERARWLKHAEFFVGLSSGLSWLAWAVRTPVVMISGFTHPTNEFQTPYRVINYHTCNSCWNDVRVMFDHKDFLWCPRHAGTPRQFECTRLITTEQVKNVIRRIPVFAA
;
A
#
# COMPACT_ATOMS: atom_id res chain seq x y z
N MET A 1 -48.08 33.81 -34.20
CA MET A 1 -46.86 34.37 -33.57
C MET A 1 -45.66 33.55 -34.03
N LYS A 2 -44.84 34.13 -34.91
CA LYS A 2 -43.62 33.52 -35.45
C LYS A 2 -42.51 33.57 -34.39
N LYS A 3 -42.01 32.43 -33.91
CA LYS A 3 -40.79 32.37 -33.10
C LYS A 3 -39.57 32.39 -34.03
N LYS A 4 -38.70 33.38 -33.82
CA LYS A 4 -37.39 33.51 -34.48
C LYS A 4 -36.46 32.34 -34.11
N PRO A 5 -35.59 31.85 -35.00
CA PRO A 5 -34.50 30.97 -34.63
C PRO A 5 -33.37 31.77 -33.97
N VAL A 6 -32.80 31.22 -32.90
CA VAL A 6 -31.60 31.71 -32.21
C VAL A 6 -30.37 31.12 -32.93
N PRO A 7 -29.27 31.87 -33.15
CA PRO A 7 -28.11 31.37 -33.89
C PRO A 7 -27.32 30.36 -33.07
N ILE A 8 -26.81 29.32 -33.75
CA ILE A 8 -25.86 28.35 -33.18
C ILE A 8 -24.47 29.00 -33.22
N GLU A 9 -23.97 29.41 -32.05
CA GLU A 9 -22.56 29.78 -31.90
C GLU A 9 -21.68 28.53 -31.88
N SER A 10 -20.80 28.45 -32.87
CA SER A 10 -19.67 27.54 -32.93
C SER A 10 -18.68 27.86 -31.81
N THR A 11 -18.61 27.03 -30.79
CA THR A 11 -17.56 27.10 -29.77
C THR A 11 -16.53 26.00 -30.02
N ASN A 12 -15.31 26.45 -30.35
CA ASN A 12 -14.12 25.63 -30.54
C ASN A 12 -13.88 24.77 -29.29
N ALA A 13 -13.96 23.46 -29.46
CA ALA A 13 -13.53 22.49 -28.46
C ALA A 13 -12.00 22.51 -28.39
N ASN A 14 -11.44 23.37 -27.55
CA ASN A 14 -10.07 23.22 -27.08
C ASN A 14 -9.97 21.91 -26.29
N SER A 15 -9.37 20.90 -26.92
CA SER A 15 -9.01 19.62 -26.30
C SER A 15 -7.93 19.87 -25.24
N THR A 16 -8.36 20.23 -24.04
CA THR A 16 -7.52 20.12 -22.85
C THR A 16 -7.47 18.64 -22.49
N ALA A 17 -6.38 17.98 -22.86
CA ALA A 17 -6.08 16.63 -22.41
C ALA A 17 -6.17 16.62 -20.88
N ALA A 18 -7.17 15.91 -20.36
CA ALA A 18 -7.32 15.71 -18.93
C ALA A 18 -6.03 15.06 -18.40
N LYS A 19 -5.32 15.75 -17.51
CA LYS A 19 -4.19 15.17 -16.79
C LYS A 19 -4.74 14.01 -15.95
N PRO A 20 -4.24 12.77 -16.13
CA PRO A 20 -4.66 11.69 -15.25
C PRO A 20 -4.23 12.03 -13.83
N ILE A 21 -5.19 11.99 -12.91
CA ILE A 21 -4.93 12.10 -11.48
C ILE A 21 -4.14 10.85 -11.09
N VAL A 22 -2.82 10.99 -10.96
CA VAL A 22 -1.99 9.93 -10.38
C VAL A 22 -2.24 9.96 -8.87
N VAL A 23 -3.13 9.09 -8.42
CA VAL A 23 -3.32 8.80 -7.00
C VAL A 23 -1.98 8.27 -6.47
N GLY A 24 -1.33 9.02 -5.58
CA GLY A 24 -0.13 8.57 -4.86
C GLY A 24 1.20 9.22 -5.25
N ASN A 25 1.29 10.53 -5.52
CA ASN A 25 2.55 11.32 -5.60
C ASN A 25 3.76 10.63 -6.32
N PHE A 26 3.52 9.75 -7.30
CA PHE A 26 4.60 9.06 -8.00
C PHE A 26 5.31 10.01 -8.95
N ARG A 27 6.63 9.90 -9.03
CA ARG A 27 7.41 10.63 -10.04
C ARG A 27 7.12 10.05 -11.41
N ALA A 28 6.86 10.92 -12.38
CA ALA A 28 6.70 10.53 -13.77
C ALA A 28 8.02 9.94 -14.31
N PRO A 29 7.96 8.96 -15.22
CA PRO A 29 9.15 8.43 -15.86
C PRO A 29 9.83 9.49 -16.73
N ALA A 30 11.08 9.24 -17.15
CA ALA A 30 11.78 10.06 -18.12
C ALA A 30 10.92 10.30 -19.37
N ALA A 31 11.00 11.52 -19.93
CA ALA A 31 10.21 11.90 -21.10
C ALA A 31 10.59 11.07 -22.35
N THR A 32 11.86 10.70 -22.45
CA THR A 32 12.39 9.80 -23.49
C THR A 32 12.80 8.48 -22.83
N PRO A 33 12.55 7.32 -23.48
CA PRO A 33 12.99 6.04 -22.94
C PRO A 33 14.52 5.99 -22.71
N THR A 34 14.93 5.37 -21.61
CA THR A 34 16.30 5.49 -21.08
C THR A 34 17.34 4.64 -21.82
N GLN A 35 16.94 3.51 -22.40
CA GLN A 35 17.84 2.61 -23.12
C GLN A 35 17.97 3.02 -24.59
N GLN A 36 19.16 2.82 -25.14
CA GLN A 36 19.46 3.10 -26.54
C GLN A 36 19.52 1.79 -27.33
N GLY A 37 18.73 1.71 -28.39
CA GLY A 37 18.78 0.66 -29.40
C GLY A 37 19.52 1.10 -30.65
N SER A 38 19.53 0.23 -31.66
CA SER A 38 20.08 0.55 -32.98
C SER A 38 19.20 1.57 -33.70
N GLN A 39 19.76 2.26 -34.71
CA GLN A 39 18.99 3.14 -35.62
C GLN A 39 18.17 4.24 -34.93
N GLY A 40 18.64 4.76 -33.79
CA GLY A 40 17.95 5.83 -33.05
C GLY A 40 16.72 5.37 -32.26
N ILE A 41 16.44 4.07 -32.23
CA ILE A 41 15.40 3.47 -31.39
C ILE A 41 15.79 3.67 -29.92
N ARG A 42 14.80 3.97 -29.07
CA ARG A 42 14.96 3.97 -27.62
C ARG A 42 13.88 3.14 -26.97
N PHE A 43 14.19 2.50 -25.85
CA PHE A 43 13.22 1.72 -25.10
C PHE A 43 13.48 1.78 -23.59
N ASP A 44 12.50 1.43 -22.77
CA ASP A 44 12.67 1.18 -21.34
C ASP A 44 11.46 0.43 -20.76
N PHE A 45 11.49 0.20 -19.46
CA PHE A 45 10.43 -0.45 -18.70
C PHE A 45 9.89 0.47 -17.58
N ASN A 46 9.93 1.77 -17.81
CA ASN A 46 9.46 2.79 -16.87
C ASN A 46 8.01 3.15 -17.19
N ASP A 47 7.06 2.85 -16.29
CA ASP A 47 5.61 2.90 -16.59
C ASP A 47 5.19 1.88 -17.65
N GLY A 48 5.60 0.62 -17.46
CA GLY A 48 5.44 -0.46 -18.43
C GLY A 48 6.52 -0.43 -19.52
N CYS A 49 6.38 -1.26 -20.56
CA CYS A 49 7.31 -1.29 -21.69
C CYS A 49 7.05 -0.12 -22.63
N ARG A 50 8.04 0.75 -22.85
CA ARG A 50 7.94 1.91 -23.76
C ARG A 50 9.01 1.82 -24.84
N ILE A 51 8.65 2.18 -26.07
CA ILE A 51 9.54 2.22 -27.22
C ILE A 51 9.31 3.54 -27.95
N ALA A 52 10.37 4.30 -28.19
CA ALA A 52 10.36 5.48 -29.04
C ALA A 52 11.11 5.17 -30.35
N LEU A 53 10.45 5.48 -31.46
CA LEU A 53 10.91 5.17 -32.82
C LEU A 53 11.08 6.47 -33.61
N PRO A 54 12.23 6.68 -34.28
CA PRO A 54 12.40 7.76 -35.24
C PRO A 54 11.60 7.48 -36.52
N GLU A 55 11.66 8.39 -37.50
CA GLU A 55 11.08 8.15 -38.83
C GLU A 55 11.70 6.89 -39.48
N GLY A 56 10.83 6.02 -39.98
CA GLY A 56 11.19 4.76 -40.62
C GLY A 56 9.94 3.91 -40.92
N ASP A 57 10.15 2.64 -41.26
CA ASP A 57 9.07 1.67 -41.50
C ASP A 57 9.22 0.53 -40.49
N TRP A 58 8.52 0.65 -39.35
CA TRP A 58 8.70 -0.25 -38.21
C TRP A 58 7.55 -1.22 -38.05
N GLN A 59 7.88 -2.49 -37.82
CA GLN A 59 6.97 -3.46 -37.22
C GLN A 59 7.42 -3.74 -35.80
N VAL A 60 6.55 -3.49 -34.83
CA VAL A 60 6.84 -3.67 -33.40
C VAL A 60 5.97 -4.78 -32.86
N ARG A 61 6.56 -5.69 -32.09
CA ARG A 61 5.87 -6.71 -31.31
C ARG A 61 6.32 -6.65 -29.86
N LEU A 62 5.34 -6.66 -28.96
CA LEU A 62 5.51 -6.86 -27.52
C LEU A 62 4.94 -8.23 -27.17
N SER A 63 5.73 -9.07 -26.49
CA SER A 63 5.31 -10.37 -25.99
C SER A 63 5.60 -10.52 -24.51
N ASP A 64 4.91 -11.45 -23.85
CA ASP A 64 5.28 -11.94 -22.52
C ASP A 64 6.26 -13.11 -22.70
N ALA A 65 7.49 -12.96 -22.22
CA ALA A 65 8.54 -13.94 -22.41
C ALA A 65 8.40 -15.21 -21.53
N LEU A 66 7.46 -15.22 -20.56
CA LEU A 66 7.14 -16.43 -19.80
C LEU A 66 6.03 -17.24 -20.49
N THR A 67 5.00 -16.57 -21.00
CA THR A 67 3.84 -17.25 -21.60
C THR A 67 3.93 -17.39 -23.12
N ASN A 68 4.89 -16.71 -23.76
CA ASN A 68 5.05 -16.59 -25.22
C ASN A 68 3.84 -15.99 -25.95
N ASN A 69 2.95 -15.32 -25.23
CA ASN A 69 1.82 -14.63 -25.84
C ASN A 69 2.28 -13.30 -26.47
N THR A 70 1.87 -13.05 -27.71
CA THR A 70 1.93 -11.70 -28.29
C THR A 70 0.90 -10.83 -27.60
N LEU A 71 1.36 -9.81 -26.89
CA LEU A 71 0.52 -8.86 -26.16
C LEU A 71 0.07 -7.71 -27.05
N TYR A 72 0.92 -7.29 -27.97
CA TYR A 72 0.64 -6.20 -28.90
C TYR A 72 1.53 -6.32 -30.15
N GLU A 73 0.99 -6.00 -31.31
CA GLU A 73 1.73 -5.92 -32.56
C GLU A 73 1.18 -4.78 -33.42
N THR A 74 2.07 -3.98 -34.00
CA THR A 74 1.68 -2.82 -34.83
C THR A 74 2.72 -2.50 -35.89
N GLN A 75 2.29 -1.76 -36.92
CA GLN A 75 3.17 -1.10 -37.88
C GLN A 75 3.06 0.42 -37.71
N ILE A 76 4.20 1.10 -37.62
CA ILE A 76 4.25 2.53 -37.35
C ILE A 76 5.43 3.20 -38.06
N LYS A 77 5.25 4.45 -38.50
CA LYS A 77 6.29 5.21 -39.20
C LYS A 77 7.25 5.94 -38.25
N ALA A 78 6.72 6.45 -37.14
CA ALA A 78 7.47 7.12 -36.07
C ALA A 78 6.58 7.23 -34.83
N GLY A 79 7.16 7.49 -33.66
CA GLY A 79 6.42 7.81 -32.45
C GLY A 79 6.67 6.83 -31.31
N VAL A 80 5.69 6.69 -30.41
CA VAL A 80 5.82 5.90 -29.18
C VAL A 80 4.86 4.71 -29.20
N VAL A 81 5.39 3.52 -28.92
CA VAL A 81 4.62 2.32 -28.58
C VAL A 81 4.79 2.05 -27.09
N ALA A 82 3.70 1.83 -26.37
CA ALA A 82 3.75 1.52 -24.95
C ALA A 82 2.79 0.39 -24.58
N SER A 83 3.18 -0.47 -23.63
CA SER A 83 2.29 -1.50 -23.09
C SER A 83 1.12 -0.86 -22.33
N SER A 84 -0.04 -1.50 -22.43
CA SER A 84 -1.19 -1.16 -21.59
C SER A 84 -0.89 -1.50 -20.13
N LYS A 85 -0.32 -2.69 -19.85
CA LYS A 85 0.02 -3.16 -18.51
C LYS A 85 1.26 -2.44 -17.95
N LYS A 86 1.19 -2.08 -16.67
CA LYS A 86 2.17 -1.25 -15.94
C LYS A 86 2.80 -1.96 -14.73
N TYR A 87 2.26 -3.11 -14.34
CA TYR A 87 2.92 -4.02 -13.40
C TYR A 87 4.05 -4.81 -14.08
N TYR A 88 4.79 -5.58 -13.29
CA TYR A 88 5.83 -6.46 -13.80
C TYR A 88 5.27 -7.46 -14.80
N VAL A 89 5.76 -7.35 -16.02
CA VAL A 89 5.65 -8.36 -17.07
C VAL A 89 7.06 -8.51 -17.64
N PRO A 90 7.56 -9.74 -17.82
CA PRO A 90 8.85 -9.98 -18.46
C PRO A 90 8.69 -9.79 -19.98
N PHE A 91 8.52 -8.54 -20.38
CA PHE A 91 8.29 -8.16 -21.76
C PHE A 91 9.46 -8.59 -22.65
N GLU A 92 9.16 -9.07 -23.84
CA GLU A 92 10.12 -9.12 -24.94
C GLU A 92 9.68 -8.12 -26.02
N ILE A 93 10.63 -7.29 -26.44
CA ILE A 93 10.50 -6.33 -27.53
C ILE A 93 11.12 -6.95 -28.76
N GLN A 94 10.39 -7.00 -29.87
CA GLN A 94 10.91 -7.30 -31.19
C GLN A 94 10.55 -6.15 -32.14
N ILE A 95 11.55 -5.63 -32.86
CA ILE A 95 11.36 -4.55 -33.83
C ILE A 95 12.03 -4.95 -35.14
N ARG A 96 11.27 -4.84 -36.23
CA ARG A 96 11.76 -5.06 -37.60
C ARG A 96 11.65 -3.78 -38.42
N SER A 97 12.59 -3.60 -39.34
CA SER A 97 12.49 -2.65 -40.44
C SER A 97 12.46 -3.41 -41.76
N GLY A 98 11.30 -3.38 -42.44
CA GLY A 98 11.00 -4.35 -43.50
C GLY A 98 11.16 -5.78 -42.99
N ASP A 99 11.94 -6.59 -43.72
CA ASP A 99 12.20 -7.99 -43.35
C ASP A 99 13.33 -8.18 -42.33
N THR A 100 14.03 -7.12 -41.92
CA THR A 100 15.20 -7.23 -41.04
C THR A 100 14.82 -6.97 -39.59
N GLU A 101 15.14 -7.89 -38.68
CA GLU A 101 15.06 -7.64 -37.23
C GLU A 101 16.20 -6.72 -36.80
N VAL A 102 15.85 -5.57 -36.23
CA VAL A 102 16.80 -4.51 -35.86
C VAL A 102 16.99 -4.42 -34.34
N LEU A 103 16.02 -4.92 -33.57
CA LEU A 103 16.09 -5.02 -32.11
C LEU A 103 15.31 -6.26 -31.65
N ARG A 104 15.94 -7.03 -30.76
CA ARG A 104 15.28 -8.00 -29.90
C ARG A 104 15.82 -7.81 -28.50
N HIS A 105 14.95 -7.44 -27.56
CA HIS A 105 15.31 -7.22 -26.18
C HIS A 105 14.32 -7.93 -25.26
N ARG A 106 14.80 -8.93 -24.54
CA ARG A 106 14.04 -9.56 -23.47
C ARG A 106 14.32 -8.81 -22.17
N PHE A 107 13.28 -8.56 -21.39
CA PHE A 107 13.43 -7.94 -20.08
C PHE A 107 14.43 -8.73 -19.22
N ASP A 108 15.53 -8.07 -18.85
CA ASP A 108 16.52 -8.54 -17.90
C ASP A 108 17.01 -7.34 -17.10
N CYS A 109 16.69 -7.29 -15.82
CA CYS A 109 17.11 -6.21 -14.93
C CYS A 109 18.28 -6.58 -14.01
N SER A 110 18.97 -7.70 -14.28
CA SER A 110 20.20 -8.07 -13.58
C SER A 110 21.23 -6.94 -13.73
N ASP A 111 21.80 -6.46 -12.62
CA ASP A 111 22.72 -5.32 -12.54
C ASP A 111 22.19 -3.98 -13.10
N GLN A 112 20.92 -3.90 -13.50
CA GLN A 112 20.27 -2.68 -13.98
C GLN A 112 19.68 -1.88 -12.81
N ASN A 113 19.61 -0.56 -12.97
CA ASN A 113 18.95 0.32 -12.01
C ASN A 113 17.42 0.15 -12.11
N VAL A 114 16.78 -0.27 -11.01
CA VAL A 114 15.33 -0.43 -10.93
C VAL A 114 14.77 0.46 -9.83
N LEU A 115 13.71 1.19 -10.13
CA LEU A 115 12.98 2.01 -9.17
C LEU A 115 11.67 1.32 -8.75
N ILE A 116 11.45 1.18 -7.45
CA ILE A 116 10.15 0.85 -6.89
C ILE A 116 9.65 2.05 -6.09
N GLN A 117 8.53 2.63 -6.52
CA GLN A 117 7.93 3.80 -5.87
C GLN A 117 6.75 3.40 -4.98
N PHE A 118 6.73 3.92 -3.77
CA PHE A 118 5.62 3.80 -2.83
C PHE A 118 4.97 5.17 -2.59
N PRO A 119 3.65 5.24 -2.34
CA PRO A 119 3.00 6.47 -1.95
C PRO A 119 3.51 6.94 -0.58
N VAL A 120 3.44 8.25 -0.36
CA VAL A 120 3.79 8.87 0.92
C VAL A 120 2.56 9.04 1.80
N GLY A 121 2.74 8.91 3.12
CA GLY A 121 1.72 9.23 4.12
C GLY A 121 0.96 8.04 4.73
N THR A 122 1.27 6.79 4.34
CA THR A 122 0.63 5.59 4.92
C THR A 122 1.66 4.61 5.52
N LEU A 123 1.85 4.67 6.83
CA LEU A 123 2.82 3.82 7.54
C LEU A 123 2.58 2.31 7.33
N GLY A 124 1.32 1.88 7.48
CA GLY A 124 0.97 0.46 7.40
C GLY A 124 1.26 -0.12 6.02
N ASP A 125 0.82 0.57 4.97
CA ASP A 125 1.00 0.12 3.60
C ASP A 125 2.49 -0.01 3.25
N LEU A 126 3.31 0.96 3.64
CA LEU A 126 4.76 0.93 3.41
C LEU A 126 5.45 -0.26 4.09
N ILE A 127 5.15 -0.51 5.38
CA ILE A 127 5.68 -1.67 6.10
C ILE A 127 5.20 -2.98 5.46
N ALA A 128 3.97 -3.01 4.98
CA ALA A 128 3.36 -4.18 4.38
C ALA A 128 3.91 -4.49 2.99
N TRP A 129 4.24 -3.48 2.18
CA TRP A 129 4.65 -3.65 0.79
C TRP A 129 6.16 -3.74 0.59
N PHE A 130 6.95 -3.10 1.45
CA PHE A 130 8.41 -3.07 1.32
C PHE A 130 9.06 -4.48 1.21
N PRO A 131 8.64 -5.51 1.97
CA PRO A 131 9.19 -6.86 1.83
C PRO A 131 9.11 -7.44 0.41
N TYR A 132 8.08 -7.09 -0.38
CA TYR A 132 7.97 -7.55 -1.76
C TYR A 132 8.96 -6.85 -2.70
N ALA A 133 9.34 -5.61 -2.41
CA ALA A 133 10.43 -4.95 -3.12
C ALA A 133 11.78 -5.63 -2.85
N VAL A 134 12.03 -6.05 -1.61
CA VAL A 134 13.21 -6.85 -1.26
C VAL A 134 13.23 -8.16 -2.06
N LYS A 135 12.12 -8.91 -2.06
CA LYS A 135 11.97 -10.13 -2.87
C LYS A 135 12.25 -9.88 -4.35
N PHE A 136 11.78 -8.76 -4.89
CA PHE A 136 12.02 -8.39 -6.30
C PHE A 136 13.51 -8.16 -6.57
N GLY A 137 14.18 -7.39 -5.71
CA GLY A 137 15.62 -7.16 -5.81
C GLY A 137 16.44 -8.44 -5.76
N GLU A 138 16.11 -9.34 -4.82
CA GLU A 138 16.78 -10.64 -4.65
C GLU A 138 16.52 -11.59 -5.82
N GLN A 139 15.27 -11.69 -6.30
CA GLN A 139 14.88 -12.55 -7.41
C GLN A 139 15.56 -12.14 -8.73
N HIS A 140 15.73 -10.83 -8.95
CA HIS A 140 16.20 -10.27 -10.21
C HIS A 140 17.64 -9.77 -10.20
N LEU A 141 18.31 -9.76 -9.04
CA LEU A 141 19.69 -9.27 -8.88
C LEU A 141 19.89 -7.86 -9.46
N CYS A 142 18.88 -7.01 -9.30
CA CYS A 142 18.91 -5.64 -9.81
C CYS A 142 19.50 -4.65 -8.80
N ARG A 143 19.94 -3.48 -9.27
CA ARG A 143 20.33 -2.36 -8.41
C ARG A 143 19.08 -1.62 -7.98
N LEU A 144 18.48 -2.11 -6.91
CA LEU A 144 17.18 -1.65 -6.44
C LEU A 144 17.27 -0.30 -5.73
N THR A 145 16.41 0.62 -6.15
CA THR A 145 16.10 1.87 -5.45
C THR A 145 14.64 1.87 -5.01
N CYS A 146 14.38 2.15 -3.74
CA CYS A 146 13.04 2.31 -3.20
C CYS A 146 12.77 3.77 -2.84
N ALA A 147 11.73 4.34 -3.45
CA ALA A 147 11.26 5.68 -3.14
C ALA A 147 10.10 5.66 -2.14
N MET A 148 10.27 6.32 -0.99
CA MET A 148 9.27 6.37 0.07
C MET A 148 9.44 7.61 0.98
N GLY A 149 8.56 7.78 1.97
CA GLY A 149 8.66 8.90 2.91
C GLY A 149 9.85 8.78 3.87
N ALA A 150 10.57 9.88 4.10
CA ALA A 150 11.77 9.93 4.95
C ALA A 150 11.62 9.29 6.34
N PRO A 151 10.50 9.45 7.07
CA PRO A 151 10.32 8.77 8.36
C PRO A 151 10.37 7.24 8.28
N VAL A 152 9.93 6.66 7.16
CA VAL A 152 9.94 5.20 6.95
C VAL A 152 11.30 4.74 6.43
N ILE A 153 12.00 5.55 5.62
CA ILE A 153 13.40 5.25 5.21
C ILE A 153 14.28 5.00 6.44
N ALA A 154 14.10 5.81 7.49
CA ALA A 154 14.85 5.68 8.74
C ALA A 154 14.66 4.32 9.45
N LEU A 155 13.57 3.58 9.17
CA LEU A 155 13.34 2.25 9.74
C LEU A 155 14.09 1.13 9.00
N PHE A 156 14.47 1.34 7.74
CA PHE A 156 14.97 0.27 6.87
C PHE A 156 16.42 0.47 6.46
N LYS A 157 16.84 1.71 6.19
CA LYS A 157 18.10 2.00 5.48
C LYS A 157 19.34 1.31 6.04
N GLN A 158 19.47 1.19 7.37
CA GLN A 158 20.63 0.54 8.00
C GLN A 158 20.63 -0.99 7.86
N LEU A 159 19.45 -1.61 7.74
CA LEU A 159 19.30 -3.06 7.71
C LEU A 159 19.24 -3.63 6.28
N TYR A 160 19.08 -2.77 5.27
CA TYR A 160 18.99 -3.15 3.86
C TYR A 160 20.04 -2.40 3.02
N PRO A 161 21.35 -2.60 3.27
CA PRO A 161 22.42 -1.80 2.67
C PRO A 161 22.58 -1.99 1.15
N SER A 162 22.03 -3.07 0.57
CA SER A 162 21.99 -3.30 -0.87
C SER A 162 20.92 -2.47 -1.60
N ILE A 163 19.99 -1.86 -0.86
CA ILE A 163 18.90 -1.07 -1.42
C ILE A 163 19.20 0.42 -1.23
N THR A 164 19.13 1.18 -2.33
CA THR A 164 19.19 2.64 -2.26
C THR A 164 17.82 3.17 -1.84
N PHE A 165 17.76 3.98 -0.79
CA PHE A 165 16.52 4.63 -0.35
C PHE A 165 16.55 6.11 -0.68
N VAL A 166 15.48 6.60 -1.31
CA VAL A 166 15.30 8.01 -1.70
C VAL A 166 13.91 8.50 -1.34
N THR A 167 13.77 9.80 -1.17
CA THR A 167 12.48 10.48 -1.16
C THR A 167 12.01 10.75 -2.60
N PRO A 168 10.69 10.99 -2.84
CA PRO A 168 10.19 11.24 -4.19
C PRO A 168 10.87 12.39 -4.95
N ASP A 169 11.34 13.42 -4.24
CA ASP A 169 11.99 14.59 -4.82
C ASP A 169 13.46 14.34 -5.24
N GLU A 170 14.09 13.30 -4.70
CA GLU A 170 15.47 12.91 -5.01
C GLU A 170 15.56 12.02 -6.26
N ILE A 171 14.42 11.51 -6.75
CA ILE A 171 14.36 10.61 -7.92
C ILE A 171 14.82 11.36 -9.18
N GLN A 172 15.82 10.79 -9.86
CA GLN A 172 16.24 11.16 -11.21
C GLN A 172 15.68 10.13 -12.22
N PRO A 173 14.58 10.43 -12.94
CA PRO A 173 13.90 9.42 -13.75
C PRO A 173 14.74 8.83 -14.89
N ASP A 174 15.74 9.56 -15.37
CA ASP A 174 16.61 9.14 -16.48
C ASP A 174 17.58 8.00 -16.10
N ASP A 175 17.77 7.73 -14.81
CA ASP A 175 18.74 6.75 -14.31
C ASP A 175 18.24 5.29 -14.36
N TYR A 176 16.95 5.08 -14.59
CA TYR A 176 16.31 3.78 -14.36
C TYR A 176 16.01 3.03 -15.65
N TYR A 177 16.30 1.74 -15.64
CA TYR A 177 15.93 0.77 -16.67
C TYR A 177 14.44 0.40 -16.57
N ALA A 178 13.95 0.22 -15.36
CA ALA A 178 12.56 -0.13 -15.06
C ALA A 178 12.03 0.60 -13.84
N THR A 179 10.73 0.90 -13.83
CA THR A 179 10.05 1.54 -12.69
C THR A 179 8.70 0.88 -12.43
N TYR A 180 8.46 0.50 -11.17
CA TYR A 180 7.17 -0.05 -10.70
C TYR A 180 6.58 0.84 -9.61
N ASN A 181 5.29 1.17 -9.76
CA ASN A 181 4.55 1.97 -8.80
C ASN A 181 3.65 1.04 -7.99
N ILE A 182 3.86 1.00 -6.67
CA ILE A 182 3.09 0.16 -5.76
C ILE A 182 2.01 1.00 -5.12
N GLY A 183 0.75 0.57 -5.22
CA GLY A 183 -0.37 1.29 -4.63
C GLY A 183 -1.66 0.50 -4.64
N LEU A 184 -2.71 1.15 -4.15
CA LEU A 184 -4.08 0.64 -4.19
C LEU A 184 -4.81 1.32 -5.35
N TYR A 185 -5.10 0.56 -6.40
CA TYR A 185 -5.78 1.07 -7.59
C TYR A 185 -7.25 0.65 -7.57
N PHE A 186 -8.13 1.53 -7.10
CA PHE A 186 -9.54 1.23 -6.87
C PHE A 186 -10.38 1.07 -8.16
N ASP A 187 -10.12 1.93 -9.14
CA ASP A 187 -10.85 2.01 -10.42
C ASP A 187 -10.10 1.31 -11.57
N ASP A 188 -9.26 0.33 -11.25
CA ASP A 188 -8.45 -0.39 -12.23
C ASP A 188 -9.18 -1.60 -12.82
N GLU A 189 -10.37 -1.38 -13.38
CA GLU A 189 -11.23 -2.44 -13.93
C GLU A 189 -10.53 -3.26 -15.02
N GLN A 190 -9.64 -2.62 -15.77
CA GLN A 190 -8.90 -3.25 -16.85
C GLN A 190 -7.61 -3.94 -16.38
N ASN A 191 -7.31 -3.92 -15.07
CA ASN A 191 -6.07 -4.47 -14.51
C ASN A 191 -4.86 -3.91 -15.28
N VAL A 192 -4.76 -2.58 -15.37
CA VAL A 192 -3.68 -1.83 -16.02
C VAL A 192 -2.48 -1.73 -15.07
N ARG A 193 -2.72 -1.42 -13.80
CA ARG A 193 -1.72 -1.12 -12.78
C ARG A 193 -1.47 -2.29 -11.83
N GLN A 194 -2.48 -3.10 -11.58
CA GLN A 194 -2.38 -4.32 -10.77
C GLN A 194 -2.92 -5.53 -11.55
N PRO A 195 -2.33 -6.73 -11.43
CA PRO A 195 -2.82 -7.93 -12.12
C PRO A 195 -4.16 -8.46 -11.57
N SER A 196 -4.47 -8.13 -10.32
CA SER A 196 -5.69 -8.52 -9.63
C SER A 196 -6.11 -7.41 -8.69
N ASP A 197 -7.41 -7.21 -8.53
CA ASP A 197 -7.94 -6.24 -7.58
C ASP A 197 -7.41 -6.53 -6.17
N PHE A 198 -6.80 -5.53 -5.52
CA PHE A 198 -6.24 -5.69 -4.17
C PHE A 198 -7.29 -6.13 -3.14
N ARG A 199 -8.59 -5.83 -3.37
CA ARG A 199 -9.69 -6.24 -2.48
C ARG A 199 -9.87 -7.75 -2.45
N LEU A 200 -9.47 -8.44 -3.52
CA LEU A 200 -9.50 -9.90 -3.64
C LEU A 200 -8.29 -10.54 -2.94
N VAL A 201 -7.08 -10.04 -3.22
CA VAL A 201 -5.83 -10.68 -2.78
C VAL A 201 -5.32 -10.20 -1.42
N GLY A 202 -5.89 -9.10 -0.92
CA GLY A 202 -5.48 -8.42 0.31
C GLY A 202 -4.61 -7.18 0.02
N LEU A 203 -4.77 -6.15 0.87
CA LEU A 203 -4.08 -4.86 0.75
C LEU A 203 -2.58 -4.99 0.53
N HIS A 204 -1.94 -5.89 1.27
CA HIS A 204 -0.49 -6.01 1.28
C HIS A 204 0.05 -6.89 0.15
N ARG A 205 -0.63 -8.01 -0.13
CA ARG A 205 -0.17 -8.99 -1.15
C ARG A 205 -0.22 -8.44 -2.55
N THR A 206 -1.06 -7.43 -2.82
CA THR A 206 -1.12 -6.77 -4.14
C THR A 206 0.26 -6.28 -4.61
N ALA A 207 1.16 -5.87 -3.70
CA ALA A 207 2.53 -5.51 -4.06
C ALA A 207 3.31 -6.69 -4.65
N GLY A 208 3.16 -7.90 -4.08
CA GLY A 208 3.74 -9.13 -4.62
C GLY A 208 3.21 -9.46 -6.02
N TYR A 209 1.90 -9.29 -6.23
CA TYR A 209 1.29 -9.45 -7.55
C TYR A 209 1.81 -8.41 -8.56
N ILE A 210 1.86 -7.13 -8.19
CA ILE A 210 2.37 -6.05 -9.05
C ILE A 210 3.84 -6.30 -9.44
N LEU A 211 4.65 -6.84 -8.53
CA LEU A 211 6.07 -7.11 -8.77
C LEU A 211 6.35 -8.50 -9.35
N GLY A 212 5.35 -9.38 -9.45
CA GLY A 212 5.54 -10.75 -9.96
C GLY A 212 6.46 -11.60 -9.09
N VAL A 213 6.39 -11.43 -7.76
CA VAL A 213 7.14 -12.20 -6.77
C VAL A 213 6.20 -13.03 -5.91
N ASP A 214 6.77 -13.94 -5.10
CA ASP A 214 6.02 -14.72 -4.12
C ASP A 214 5.13 -13.82 -3.23
N PRO A 215 3.79 -14.00 -3.24
CA PRO A 215 2.85 -13.16 -2.51
C PRO A 215 2.74 -13.49 -1.01
N ASP A 216 3.51 -14.46 -0.49
CA ASP A 216 3.52 -14.76 0.94
C ASP A 216 4.06 -13.57 1.74
N GLU A 217 3.31 -13.21 2.78
CA GLU A 217 3.65 -12.09 3.66
C GLU A 217 4.88 -12.40 4.53
N THR A 218 5.78 -11.44 4.63
CA THR A 218 6.94 -11.52 5.52
C THR A 218 7.12 -10.18 6.21
N PRO A 219 7.23 -10.12 7.54
CA PRO A 219 7.50 -8.86 8.22
C PRO A 219 8.94 -8.39 7.94
N PRO A 220 9.14 -7.09 7.64
CA PRO A 220 10.48 -6.55 7.44
C PRO A 220 11.24 -6.47 8.77
N HIS A 221 12.56 -6.35 8.69
CA HIS A 221 13.37 -5.95 9.82
C HIS A 221 13.25 -4.44 10.04
N ILE A 222 13.19 -4.03 11.31
CA ILE A 222 13.04 -2.64 11.73
C ILE A 222 14.29 -2.24 12.50
N ASP A 223 14.93 -1.16 12.06
CA ASP A 223 16.09 -0.59 12.76
C ASP A 223 15.65 0.04 14.08
N LEU A 224 16.35 -0.34 15.14
CA LEU A 224 16.13 0.11 16.51
C LEU A 224 17.46 0.59 17.09
N PRO A 225 17.84 1.86 16.85
CA PRO A 225 19.07 2.42 17.39
C PRO A 225 19.16 2.33 18.92
N ASP A 226 18.00 2.43 19.59
CA ASP A 226 17.84 2.11 21.01
C ASP A 226 16.86 0.94 21.13
N ASP A 227 17.39 -0.22 21.54
CA ASP A 227 16.63 -1.45 21.77
C ASP A 227 16.47 -1.77 23.26
N THR A 228 16.63 -0.79 24.14
CA THR A 228 16.43 -1.01 25.58
C THR A 228 14.95 -1.09 25.90
N ARG A 229 14.57 -1.89 26.91
CA ARG A 229 13.19 -1.94 27.39
C ARG A 229 12.78 -0.57 27.97
N PRO A 230 11.68 0.06 27.52
CA PRO A 230 11.30 1.40 28.01
C PRO A 230 10.97 1.46 29.50
N ILE A 231 10.31 0.42 30.04
CA ILE A 231 9.91 0.32 31.44
C ILE A 231 10.08 -1.12 31.96
N PRO A 232 10.48 -1.31 33.22
CA PRO A 232 10.78 -2.65 33.74
C PRO A 232 9.54 -3.51 33.93
N GLU A 233 8.37 -2.92 34.20
CA GLU A 233 7.14 -3.68 34.44
C GLU A 233 6.62 -4.38 33.16
N LYS A 234 5.75 -5.37 33.34
CA LYS A 234 4.98 -5.95 32.22
C LYS A 234 3.99 -4.91 31.70
N TYR A 235 3.94 -4.75 30.37
CA TYR A 235 3.04 -3.79 29.76
C TYR A 235 2.50 -4.25 28.42
N VAL A 236 1.33 -3.70 28.08
CA VAL A 236 0.63 -3.91 26.81
C VAL A 236 0.53 -2.57 26.11
N CYS A 237 0.94 -2.53 24.85
CA CYS A 237 0.70 -1.35 24.02
C CYS A 237 -0.68 -1.42 23.37
N ILE A 238 -1.36 -0.27 23.29
CA ILE A 238 -2.63 -0.13 22.57
C ILE A 238 -2.56 1.02 21.56
N ALA A 239 -3.31 0.88 20.47
CA ALA A 239 -3.56 1.96 19.51
C ALA A 239 -5.06 2.02 19.19
N ALA A 240 -5.70 3.12 19.59
CA ALA A 240 -7.12 3.35 19.48
C ALA A 240 -7.48 4.35 18.37
N GLN A 241 -6.50 4.98 17.71
CA GLN A 241 -6.73 5.95 16.64
C GLN A 241 -6.56 5.34 15.24
N SER A 242 -7.26 5.90 14.25
CA SER A 242 -7.13 5.52 12.85
C SER A 242 -7.58 6.64 11.92
N THR A 243 -7.46 6.44 10.60
CA THR A 243 -7.73 7.48 9.59
C THR A 243 -9.21 7.71 9.27
N THR A 244 -10.08 6.74 9.55
CA THR A 244 -11.53 6.80 9.31
C THR A 244 -12.28 6.06 10.41
N GLN A 245 -13.49 6.52 10.74
CA GLN A 245 -14.29 6.01 11.86
C GLN A 245 -14.65 4.53 11.72
N CYS A 246 -14.78 4.02 10.49
CA CYS A 246 -15.05 2.60 10.24
C CYS A 246 -13.92 1.67 10.72
N LYS A 247 -12.68 2.17 10.84
CA LYS A 247 -11.54 1.42 11.37
C LYS A 247 -11.50 1.41 12.90
N TYR A 248 -12.22 2.31 13.58
CA TYR A 248 -12.28 2.36 15.04
C TYR A 248 -13.05 1.17 15.61
N TRP A 249 -12.71 0.79 16.85
CA TRP A 249 -13.56 -0.09 17.64
C TRP A 249 -14.71 0.72 18.25
N ASN A 250 -15.83 0.77 17.53
CA ASN A 250 -16.99 1.61 17.88
C ASN A 250 -17.86 1.04 19.03
N ASN A 251 -17.35 0.08 19.80
CA ASN A 251 -18.06 -0.41 20.98
C ASN A 251 -17.98 0.65 22.10
N PRO A 252 -19.10 1.14 22.65
CA PRO A 252 -19.11 2.28 23.57
C PRO A 252 -18.28 2.08 24.85
N SER A 253 -18.19 0.85 25.37
CA SER A 253 -17.44 0.54 26.59
C SER A 253 -16.17 -0.26 26.35
N GLY A 254 -15.95 -0.72 25.11
CA GLY A 254 -14.91 -1.67 24.72
C GLY A 254 -13.53 -1.32 25.26
N TRP A 255 -12.97 -0.18 24.87
CA TRP A 255 -11.63 0.22 25.29
C TRP A 255 -11.51 0.44 26.80
N ARG A 256 -12.50 1.09 27.44
CA ARG A 256 -12.49 1.35 28.89
C ARG A 256 -12.45 0.05 29.68
N GLU A 257 -13.32 -0.90 29.34
CA GLU A 257 -13.38 -2.21 30.02
C GLU A 257 -12.14 -3.06 29.72
N LEU A 258 -11.59 -2.96 28.50
CA LEU A 258 -10.36 -3.66 28.15
C LEU A 258 -9.16 -3.13 28.95
N VAL A 259 -9.00 -1.81 29.06
CA VAL A 259 -7.93 -1.19 29.85
C VAL A 259 -8.03 -1.64 31.30
N GLN A 260 -9.23 -1.61 31.89
CA GLN A 260 -9.43 -2.09 33.26
C GLN A 260 -9.05 -3.58 33.40
N PHE A 261 -9.53 -4.42 32.50
CA PHE A 261 -9.21 -5.85 32.49
C PHE A 261 -7.70 -6.12 32.44
N LEU A 262 -6.96 -5.42 31.58
CA LEU A 262 -5.51 -5.58 31.48
C LEU A 262 -4.81 -5.16 32.78
N LYS A 263 -5.24 -4.07 33.41
CA LYS A 263 -4.71 -3.63 34.71
C LYS A 263 -5.01 -4.60 35.83
N ASP A 264 -6.21 -5.17 35.86
CA ASP A 264 -6.60 -6.19 36.85
C ASP A 264 -5.73 -7.45 36.74
N HIS A 265 -5.09 -7.68 35.58
CA HIS A 265 -4.13 -8.77 35.34
C HIS A 265 -2.67 -8.30 35.46
N GLY A 266 -2.42 -7.15 36.08
CA GLY A 266 -1.07 -6.69 36.42
C GLY A 266 -0.28 -6.03 35.28
N TYR A 267 -0.92 -5.73 34.14
CA TYR A 267 -0.25 -5.02 33.05
C TYR A 267 -0.38 -3.51 33.21
N ARG A 268 0.71 -2.78 32.94
CA ARG A 268 0.61 -1.38 32.53
C ARG A 268 0.05 -1.30 31.12
N VAL A 269 -0.78 -0.31 30.83
CA VAL A 269 -1.47 -0.18 29.54
C VAL A 269 -1.07 1.13 28.90
N ILE A 270 -0.31 1.05 27.80
CA ILE A 270 0.38 2.20 27.20
C ILE A 270 -0.26 2.53 25.85
N CYS A 271 -0.86 3.72 25.73
CA CYS A 271 -1.38 4.20 24.46
C CYS A 271 -0.26 4.84 23.62
N VAL A 272 0.00 4.29 22.44
CA VAL A 272 1.12 4.70 21.56
C VAL A 272 0.66 5.37 20.26
N ASP A 273 -0.59 5.84 20.21
CA ASP A 273 -1.14 6.56 19.06
C ASP A 273 -0.38 7.85 18.77
N GLN A 274 -0.35 8.29 17.50
CA GLN A 274 0.23 9.59 17.15
C GLN A 274 -0.53 10.75 17.81
N LYS A 275 -1.85 10.62 17.98
CA LYS A 275 -2.73 11.67 18.52
C LYS A 275 -3.50 11.16 19.72
N ALA A 276 -3.52 11.93 20.81
CA ALA A 276 -4.41 11.65 21.95
C ALA A 276 -5.89 11.83 21.61
N THR A 277 -6.22 12.62 20.57
CA THR A 277 -7.60 12.87 20.14
C THR A 277 -7.66 13.04 18.62
N HIS A 278 -8.57 12.33 17.96
CA HIS A 278 -8.78 12.44 16.52
C HIS A 278 -10.24 12.17 16.15
N GLY A 279 -10.75 12.90 15.15
CA GLY A 279 -12.15 12.87 14.77
C GLY A 279 -12.50 13.99 13.79
N THR A 280 -13.78 14.13 13.49
CA THR A 280 -14.34 15.21 12.67
C THR A 280 -15.73 15.60 13.17
N GLY A 281 -16.13 16.86 12.93
CA GLY A 281 -17.45 17.36 13.31
C GLY A 281 -17.75 17.12 14.78
N MET A 282 -18.79 16.33 15.07
CA MET A 282 -19.21 15.97 16.43
C MET A 282 -18.68 14.60 16.89
N VAL A 283 -17.97 13.85 16.03
CA VAL A 283 -17.47 12.51 16.35
C VAL A 283 -15.97 12.61 16.64
N TRP A 284 -15.62 12.47 17.92
CA TRP A 284 -14.25 12.54 18.41
C TRP A 284 -13.91 11.31 19.23
N ASN A 285 -12.73 10.75 18.96
CA ASN A 285 -12.19 9.59 19.68
C ASN A 285 -11.00 10.06 20.50
N HIS A 286 -11.02 9.78 21.80
CA HIS A 286 -9.97 10.15 22.73
C HIS A 286 -9.15 8.93 23.11
N ILE A 287 -7.93 9.16 23.60
CA ILE A 287 -7.15 8.16 24.32
C ILE A 287 -8.04 7.42 25.33
N PRO A 288 -8.01 6.08 25.37
CA PRO A 288 -8.82 5.31 26.31
C PRO A 288 -8.57 5.70 27.77
N TYR A 289 -9.65 5.96 28.52
CA TYR A 289 -9.54 6.28 29.94
C TYR A 289 -8.77 5.20 30.69
N GLY A 290 -7.82 5.63 31.51
CA GLY A 290 -6.94 4.76 32.29
C GLY A 290 -5.70 4.28 31.54
N ALA A 291 -5.61 4.41 30.21
CA ALA A 291 -4.35 4.14 29.52
C ALA A 291 -3.33 5.24 29.84
N GLU A 292 -2.06 4.86 29.91
CA GLU A 292 -0.96 5.79 30.09
C GLU A 292 -0.62 6.46 28.76
N ASP A 293 -0.34 7.76 28.83
CA ASP A 293 -0.16 8.59 27.65
C ASP A 293 1.30 8.53 27.15
N GLN A 294 1.52 7.70 26.13
CA GLN A 294 2.72 7.76 25.29
C GLN A 294 2.37 8.23 23.88
N THR A 295 1.29 8.98 23.72
CA THR A 295 0.88 9.52 22.43
C THR A 295 1.83 10.61 21.95
N GLY A 296 1.61 11.10 20.73
CA GLY A 296 2.38 12.18 20.12
C GLY A 296 3.11 11.74 18.85
N ASP A 297 3.52 12.73 18.07
CA ASP A 297 4.28 12.55 16.84
C ASP A 297 5.76 12.32 17.15
N ARG A 298 6.07 11.10 17.64
CA ARG A 298 7.42 10.68 18.00
C ARG A 298 8.04 9.82 16.91
N PRO A 299 9.39 9.70 16.86
CA PRO A 299 10.07 8.89 15.87
C PRO A 299 9.51 7.45 15.81
N LEU A 300 9.36 6.91 14.60
CA LEU A 300 8.81 5.57 14.41
C LEU A 300 9.68 4.48 15.06
N ALA A 301 11.00 4.68 15.12
CA ALA A 301 11.90 3.78 15.84
C ALA A 301 11.61 3.74 17.36
N GLU A 302 11.23 4.88 17.96
CA GLU A 302 10.80 4.90 19.37
C GLU A 302 9.49 4.13 19.55
N ARG A 303 8.53 4.27 18.61
CA ARG A 303 7.28 3.50 18.62
C ARG A 303 7.54 2.01 18.47
N ALA A 304 8.41 1.64 17.55
CA ALA A 304 8.82 0.25 17.32
C ALA A 304 9.49 -0.35 18.57
N ARG A 305 10.32 0.42 19.29
CA ARG A 305 10.91 0.02 20.57
C ARG A 305 9.83 -0.25 21.64
N TRP A 306 8.86 0.66 21.81
CA TRP A 306 7.73 0.42 22.73
C TRP A 306 7.00 -0.88 22.39
N LEU A 307 6.71 -1.10 21.12
CA LEU A 307 5.98 -2.29 20.65
C LEU A 307 6.78 -3.57 20.86
N LYS A 308 8.06 -3.59 20.48
CA LYS A 308 8.93 -4.78 20.55
C LYS A 308 9.01 -5.36 21.96
N HIS A 309 9.06 -4.49 22.95
CA HIS A 309 9.20 -4.87 24.35
C HIS A 309 7.86 -5.07 25.07
N ALA A 310 6.73 -4.77 24.42
CA ALA A 310 5.41 -5.05 24.99
C ALA A 310 5.14 -6.57 25.02
N GLU A 311 4.40 -7.04 26.02
CA GLU A 311 4.01 -8.45 26.14
C GLU A 311 3.12 -8.87 24.96
N PHE A 312 2.24 -7.95 24.52
CA PHE A 312 1.50 -8.01 23.27
C PHE A 312 0.97 -6.61 22.94
N PHE A 313 0.37 -6.48 21.76
CA PHE A 313 -0.23 -5.26 21.27
C PHE A 313 -1.72 -5.47 20.95
N VAL A 314 -2.57 -4.50 21.30
CA VAL A 314 -3.99 -4.47 20.90
C VAL A 314 -4.25 -3.24 20.04
N GLY A 315 -4.66 -3.45 18.80
CA GLY A 315 -4.84 -2.35 17.86
C GLY A 315 -5.91 -2.60 16.80
N LEU A 316 -6.05 -1.61 15.93
CA LEU A 316 -7.01 -1.57 14.83
C LEU A 316 -6.37 -2.05 13.52
N SER A 317 -7.14 -2.12 12.42
CA SER A 317 -6.54 -2.19 11.07
C SER A 317 -5.89 -0.83 10.73
N SER A 318 -4.67 -0.61 11.22
CA SER A 318 -3.91 0.65 11.16
C SER A 318 -2.41 0.39 11.09
N GLY A 319 -1.61 1.43 10.81
CA GLY A 319 -0.16 1.31 10.65
C GLY A 319 0.60 0.78 11.87
N LEU A 320 0.13 1.07 13.10
CA LEU A 320 0.80 0.59 14.32
C LEU A 320 0.68 -0.93 14.49
N SER A 321 -0.39 -1.56 13.96
CA SER A 321 -0.50 -3.02 13.94
C SER A 321 0.56 -3.65 13.03
N TRP A 322 0.83 -3.04 11.89
CA TRP A 322 1.90 -3.48 10.98
C TRP A 322 3.29 -3.30 11.61
N LEU A 323 3.51 -2.19 12.32
CA LEU A 323 4.77 -1.97 13.03
C LEU A 323 4.98 -2.98 14.16
N ALA A 324 3.93 -3.28 14.93
CA ALA A 324 3.98 -4.28 16.00
C ALA A 324 4.28 -5.69 15.45
N TRP A 325 3.66 -6.04 14.32
CA TRP A 325 3.93 -7.28 13.59
C TRP A 325 5.38 -7.34 13.08
N ALA A 326 5.90 -6.24 12.54
CA ALA A 326 7.27 -6.15 12.04
C ALA A 326 8.31 -6.43 13.13
N VAL A 327 8.08 -5.90 14.34
CA VAL A 327 8.95 -6.15 15.51
C VAL A 327 8.61 -7.42 16.30
N ARG A 328 7.78 -8.30 15.73
CA ARG A 328 7.45 -9.65 16.25
C ARG A 328 6.65 -9.66 17.55
N THR A 329 5.96 -8.58 17.87
CA THR A 329 5.03 -8.52 19.00
C THR A 329 3.73 -9.25 18.66
N PRO A 330 3.15 -10.08 19.54
CA PRO A 330 1.83 -10.66 19.31
C PRO A 330 0.77 -9.56 19.11
N VAL A 331 0.02 -9.59 18.01
CA VAL A 331 -0.96 -8.54 17.67
C VAL A 331 -2.39 -9.05 17.76
N VAL A 332 -3.15 -8.51 18.72
CA VAL A 332 -4.61 -8.60 18.76
C VAL A 332 -5.20 -7.52 17.87
N MET A 333 -5.76 -7.90 16.73
CA MET A 333 -6.28 -6.95 15.74
C MET A 333 -7.80 -6.92 15.72
N ILE A 334 -8.36 -5.78 16.16
CA ILE A 334 -9.80 -5.52 16.17
C ILE A 334 -10.19 -4.81 14.86
N SER A 335 -10.95 -5.50 14.01
CA SER A 335 -11.53 -4.91 12.80
C SER A 335 -12.74 -5.72 12.34
N GLY A 336 -13.85 -5.04 12.09
CA GLY A 336 -15.00 -5.61 11.35
C GLY A 336 -15.16 -5.03 9.96
N PHE A 337 -14.47 -3.94 9.67
CA PHE A 337 -14.58 -3.21 8.42
C PHE A 337 -13.80 -3.86 7.28
N THR A 338 -12.73 -4.58 7.60
CA THR A 338 -11.91 -5.36 6.67
C THR A 338 -12.10 -6.85 6.90
N HIS A 339 -12.02 -7.64 5.83
CA HIS A 339 -11.94 -9.09 5.88
C HIS A 339 -10.57 -9.52 6.46
N PRO A 340 -10.45 -10.65 7.18
CA PRO A 340 -9.16 -11.09 7.75
C PRO A 340 -8.03 -11.37 6.77
N THR A 341 -8.32 -11.52 5.47
CA THR A 341 -7.29 -11.65 4.42
C THR A 341 -6.68 -10.31 4.00
N ASN A 342 -7.20 -9.19 4.50
CA ASN A 342 -6.76 -7.86 4.08
C ASN A 342 -5.40 -7.48 4.69
N GLU A 343 -5.24 -7.75 5.99
CA GLU A 343 -4.00 -7.52 6.74
C GLU A 343 -3.14 -8.79 6.83
N PHE A 344 -2.03 -8.70 7.55
CA PHE A 344 -1.22 -9.87 7.91
C PHE A 344 -2.00 -10.87 8.77
N GLN A 345 -1.62 -12.13 8.65
CA GLN A 345 -2.13 -13.24 9.45
C GLN A 345 -1.69 -13.09 10.90
N THR A 346 -2.68 -13.11 11.80
CA THR A 346 -2.48 -13.24 13.25
C THR A 346 -3.51 -14.21 13.81
N PRO A 347 -3.12 -15.14 14.70
CA PRO A 347 -4.09 -16.01 15.39
C PRO A 347 -5.02 -15.22 16.33
N TYR A 348 -4.70 -13.94 16.58
CA TYR A 348 -5.42 -13.05 17.49
C TYR A 348 -6.28 -12.00 16.74
N ARG A 349 -6.72 -12.30 15.52
CA ARG A 349 -7.70 -11.47 14.78
C ARG A 349 -9.07 -11.51 15.46
N VAL A 350 -9.68 -10.34 15.68
CA VAL A 350 -11.03 -10.18 16.27
C VAL A 350 -12.01 -9.58 15.25
N ILE A 351 -12.99 -10.37 14.84
CA ILE A 351 -14.06 -9.98 13.89
C ILE A 351 -15.39 -10.61 14.32
N ASN A 352 -16.51 -9.94 14.08
CA ASN A 352 -17.85 -10.50 14.27
C ASN A 352 -18.53 -10.70 12.90
N TYR A 353 -18.79 -11.96 12.53
CA TYR A 353 -19.40 -12.32 11.24
C TYR A 353 -20.93 -12.27 11.23
N HIS A 354 -21.59 -12.08 12.37
CA HIS A 354 -23.07 -12.06 12.47
C HIS A 354 -23.68 -10.69 12.10
N THR A 355 -22.85 -9.73 11.68
CA THR A 355 -23.24 -8.35 11.39
C THR A 355 -22.62 -7.89 10.07
N CYS A 356 -23.01 -6.72 9.57
CA CYS A 356 -22.34 -6.09 8.44
C CYS A 356 -20.83 -6.06 8.69
N ASN A 357 -20.04 -6.56 7.74
CA ASN A 357 -18.59 -6.63 7.85
C ASN A 357 -17.93 -6.49 6.46
N SER A 358 -16.60 -6.34 6.46
CA SER A 358 -15.76 -6.39 5.26
C SER A 358 -16.13 -5.38 4.17
N CYS A 359 -16.64 -4.20 4.55
CA CYS A 359 -17.02 -3.14 3.60
C CYS A 359 -15.85 -2.69 2.72
N TRP A 360 -14.62 -2.72 3.23
CA TRP A 360 -13.40 -2.40 2.47
C TRP A 360 -13.15 -3.36 1.30
N ASN A 361 -13.52 -4.62 1.47
CA ASN A 361 -13.22 -5.70 0.52
C ASN A 361 -14.33 -5.90 -0.51
N ASP A 362 -15.45 -5.19 -0.38
CA ASP A 362 -16.59 -5.35 -1.28
C ASP A 362 -16.41 -4.48 -2.52
N VAL A 363 -16.13 -5.12 -3.66
CA VAL A 363 -15.89 -4.44 -4.95
C VAL A 363 -17.08 -3.61 -5.45
N ARG A 364 -18.29 -3.83 -4.91
CA ARG A 364 -19.51 -3.11 -5.29
C ARG A 364 -19.62 -1.73 -4.63
N VAL A 365 -18.76 -1.44 -3.66
CA VAL A 365 -18.74 -0.15 -2.96
C VAL A 365 -17.35 0.48 -3.08
N MET A 366 -17.33 1.80 -3.25
CA MET A 366 -16.09 2.56 -3.37
C MET A 366 -15.76 3.26 -2.06
N PHE A 367 -14.52 3.08 -1.58
CA PHE A 367 -14.05 3.77 -0.39
C PHE A 367 -13.93 5.26 -0.65
N ASP A 368 -14.59 6.08 0.18
CA ASP A 368 -14.45 7.53 0.10
C ASP A 368 -13.40 8.03 1.09
N HIS A 369 -12.23 8.40 0.58
CA HIS A 369 -11.12 8.94 1.38
C HIS A 369 -11.44 10.28 2.06
N LYS A 370 -12.49 10.99 1.61
CA LYS A 370 -12.90 12.29 2.16
C LYS A 370 -13.99 12.16 3.21
N ASP A 371 -14.68 11.03 3.26
CA ASP A 371 -15.70 10.75 4.27
C ASP A 371 -15.08 10.00 5.47
N PHE A 372 -14.77 10.74 6.53
CA PHE A 372 -14.29 10.14 7.77
C PHE A 372 -15.32 9.17 8.38
N LEU A 373 -16.61 9.40 8.18
CA LEU A 373 -17.71 8.58 8.73
C LEU A 373 -18.18 7.50 7.75
N TRP A 374 -17.35 7.15 6.75
CA TRP A 374 -17.71 6.22 5.68
C TRP A 374 -18.28 4.90 6.19
N CYS A 375 -19.54 4.64 5.85
CA CYS A 375 -20.24 3.41 6.15
C CYS A 375 -21.23 3.11 5.02
N PRO A 376 -20.76 2.50 3.91
CA PRO A 376 -21.47 2.56 2.61
C PRO A 376 -22.85 1.89 2.64
N ARG A 377 -23.08 0.96 3.59
CA ARG A 377 -24.33 0.21 3.69
C ARG A 377 -25.31 0.77 4.73
N HIS A 378 -24.83 1.51 5.73
CA HIS A 378 -25.61 1.84 6.94
C HIS A 378 -25.39 3.25 7.50
N ALA A 379 -24.73 4.15 6.76
CA ALA A 379 -24.56 5.55 7.16
C ALA A 379 -25.91 6.21 7.49
N GLY A 380 -25.98 6.95 8.61
CA GLY A 380 -27.19 7.64 9.05
C GLY A 380 -28.29 6.75 9.63
N THR A 381 -28.02 5.45 9.84
CA THR A 381 -28.99 4.50 10.41
C THR A 381 -28.58 4.05 11.82
N PRO A 382 -29.49 3.46 12.61
CA PRO A 382 -29.13 2.85 13.90
C PRO A 382 -28.08 1.74 13.79
N ARG A 383 -27.82 1.21 12.58
CA ARG A 383 -26.84 0.15 12.28
C ARG A 383 -25.47 0.68 11.87
N GLN A 384 -25.25 1.99 11.85
CA GLN A 384 -23.96 2.57 11.50
C GLN A 384 -22.84 2.01 12.38
N PHE A 385 -21.74 1.58 11.73
CA PHE A 385 -20.58 0.93 12.36
C PHE A 385 -20.88 -0.31 13.21
N GLU A 386 -21.98 -1.02 12.94
CA GLU A 386 -22.28 -2.28 13.64
C GLU A 386 -21.15 -3.31 13.51
N CYS A 387 -20.37 -3.24 12.42
CA CYS A 387 -19.20 -4.06 12.14
C CYS A 387 -18.18 -4.10 13.29
N THR A 388 -18.01 -3.00 14.02
CA THR A 388 -17.12 -2.95 15.20
C THR A 388 -17.85 -2.65 16.50
N ARG A 389 -19.03 -2.00 16.46
CA ARG A 389 -19.87 -1.78 17.65
C ARG A 389 -20.31 -3.10 18.30
N LEU A 390 -20.55 -4.14 17.51
CA LEU A 390 -20.97 -5.46 17.98
C LEU A 390 -19.81 -6.44 18.24
N ILE A 391 -18.56 -5.99 18.13
CA ILE A 391 -17.43 -6.71 18.71
C ILE A 391 -17.42 -6.38 20.20
N THR A 392 -17.72 -7.37 21.05
CA THR A 392 -17.84 -7.16 22.50
C THR A 392 -16.47 -7.19 23.18
N THR A 393 -16.36 -6.54 24.35
CA THR A 393 -15.14 -6.62 25.15
C THR A 393 -14.80 -8.07 25.51
N GLU A 394 -15.78 -8.90 25.87
CA GLU A 394 -15.54 -10.31 26.19
C GLU A 394 -14.98 -11.09 25.00
N GLN A 395 -15.41 -10.80 23.77
CA GLN A 395 -14.80 -11.39 22.59
C GLN A 395 -13.30 -11.08 22.51
N VAL A 396 -12.92 -9.82 22.73
CA VAL A 396 -11.51 -9.39 22.73
C VAL A 396 -10.73 -10.04 23.87
N LYS A 397 -11.29 -10.09 25.09
CA LYS A 397 -10.67 -10.74 26.25
C LYS A 397 -10.43 -12.23 26.01
N ASN A 398 -11.40 -12.93 25.40
CA ASN A 398 -11.25 -14.35 25.05
C ASN A 398 -10.12 -14.56 24.05
N VAL A 399 -9.90 -13.63 23.11
CA VAL A 399 -8.76 -13.68 22.22
C VAL A 399 -7.44 -13.46 22.96
N ILE A 400 -7.38 -12.47 23.86
CA ILE A 400 -6.19 -12.19 24.68
C ILE A 400 -5.82 -13.38 25.56
N ARG A 401 -6.79 -14.07 26.17
CA ARG A 401 -6.56 -15.28 26.98
C ARG A 401 -5.88 -16.43 26.23
N ARG A 402 -5.88 -16.41 24.89
CA ARG A 402 -5.18 -17.42 24.06
C ARG A 402 -3.71 -17.06 23.81
N ILE A 403 -3.25 -15.87 24.19
CA ILE A 403 -1.86 -15.47 24.03
C ILE A 403 -1.04 -16.19 25.12
N PRO A 404 0.00 -16.97 24.76
CA PRO A 404 0.77 -17.74 25.74
C PRO A 404 1.29 -16.92 26.92
N VAL A 405 1.79 -15.70 26.69
CA VAL A 405 2.33 -14.82 27.73
C VAL A 405 1.26 -14.24 28.67
N PHE A 406 -0.02 -14.30 28.28
CA PHE A 406 -1.15 -13.93 29.14
C PHE A 406 -1.66 -15.11 29.96
N ALA A 407 -1.56 -16.33 29.42
CA ALA A 407 -1.98 -17.55 30.09
C ALA A 407 -0.97 -18.06 31.14
N ALA A 408 0.27 -17.56 31.10
CA ALA A 408 1.36 -17.87 32.01
C ALA A 408 1.43 -16.86 33.16
#